data_AF-A0A194V3X3-F1
#
_entry.id   AF-A0A194V3X3-F1
#
_cell.length_a   1.000
_cell.length_b   1.000
_cell.length_c   1.000
_cell.angle_alpha   90.00
_cell.angle_beta   90.00
_cell.angle_gamma   90.00
#
_symmetry.space_group_name_H-M   'P 1'
#
loop_
_entity.id
_entity.type
_entity.pdbx_description
1 polymer ?
#
loop_
_entity_poly.entity_id
_entity_poly.type
_entity_poly.pdbx_seq_one_letter_code
_entity_poly.pdbx_strand_id
1 'polypeptide(L)'
;MKLIAYLLPALSVMSGVFAVEAQKQFLMSFPQNTADSVVQEAKQKIIDAKGFITHEYTLIKGFAASAGEKVYEDLQVWAQSSGASVEEDKVATINKGY
;
A
#
# COMPACT_ATOMS: atom_id res chain seq x y z
N MET A 1 -43.03 1.28 -35.40
CA MET A 1 -42.64 1.18 -33.97
C MET A 1 -42.01 -0.19 -33.70
N LYS A 2 -40.75 -0.41 -34.07
CA LYS A 2 -40.01 -1.66 -33.74
C LYS A 2 -38.50 -1.45 -33.49
N LEU A 3 -37.97 -0.25 -33.72
CA LEU A 3 -36.54 0.05 -33.53
C LEU A 3 -36.17 0.40 -32.08
N ILE A 4 -37.14 0.78 -31.25
CA ILE A 4 -36.94 1.11 -29.83
C ILE A 4 -36.77 -0.17 -28.98
N ALA A 5 -37.28 -1.32 -29.46
CA ALA A 5 -37.22 -2.59 -28.72
C ALA A 5 -35.81 -3.18 -28.58
N TYR A 6 -34.83 -2.67 -29.33
CA TYR A 6 -33.45 -3.16 -29.32
C TYR A 6 -32.47 -2.27 -28.53
N LEU A 7 -32.92 -1.14 -27.97
CA LEU A 7 -32.06 -0.25 -27.17
C LEU A 7 -31.99 -0.64 -25.68
N LEU A 8 -32.90 -1.49 -25.21
CA LEU A 8 -33.00 -1.91 -23.80
C LEU A 8 -32.00 -2.99 -23.33
N PRO A 9 -31.50 -3.94 -24.15
CA PRO A 9 -30.53 -4.93 -23.67
C PRO A 9 -29.06 -4.46 -23.71
N ALA A 10 -28.76 -3.25 -24.20
CA ALA A 10 -27.37 -2.77 -24.36
C ALA A 10 -26.75 -2.18 -23.07
N LEU A 11 -27.50 -2.06 -21.97
CA LEU A 11 -27.07 -1.36 -20.76
C LEU A 11 -26.79 -2.29 -19.56
N SER A 12 -26.60 -3.60 -19.78
CA SER A 12 -26.41 -4.57 -18.69
C SER A 12 -24.95 -5.00 -18.45
N VAL A 13 -23.97 -4.40 -19.13
CA VAL A 13 -22.56 -4.81 -19.00
C VAL A 13 -21.71 -3.68 -18.45
N MET A 14 -21.89 -3.28 -17.18
CA MET A 14 -20.77 -2.69 -16.42
C MET A 14 -21.05 -2.63 -14.91
N SER A 15 -21.50 -3.73 -14.30
CA SER A 15 -21.40 -3.86 -12.83
C SER A 15 -19.98 -4.31 -12.46
N GLY A 16 -18.97 -3.55 -12.91
CA GLY A 16 -17.61 -3.69 -12.42
C GLY A 16 -17.59 -3.14 -11.00
N VAL A 17 -17.80 -4.01 -10.02
CA VAL A 17 -17.52 -3.68 -8.62
C VAL A 17 -16.03 -3.41 -8.56
N PHE A 18 -15.63 -2.13 -8.56
CA PHE A 18 -14.31 -1.76 -8.09
C PHE A 18 -14.27 -2.16 -6.62
N ALA A 19 -13.69 -3.32 -6.32
CA ALA A 19 -13.35 -3.66 -4.95
C ALA A 19 -12.43 -2.55 -4.45
N VAL A 20 -12.92 -1.77 -3.48
CA VAL A 20 -12.06 -0.82 -2.77
C VAL A 20 -11.04 -1.68 -2.05
N GLU A 21 -9.81 -1.70 -2.59
CA GLU A 21 -8.73 -2.49 -2.01
C GLU A 21 -8.42 -1.93 -0.62
N ALA A 22 -8.55 -2.77 0.41
CA ALA A 22 -8.25 -2.40 1.77
C ALA A 22 -6.80 -1.91 1.84
N GLN A 23 -6.64 -0.64 2.21
CA GLN A 23 -5.33 -0.03 2.37
C GLN A 23 -4.77 -0.35 3.76
N LYS A 24 -3.50 -0.71 3.81
CA LYS A 24 -2.69 -0.83 5.03
C LYS A 24 -1.80 0.39 5.15
N GLN A 25 -1.73 0.94 6.36
CA GLN A 25 -0.72 1.93 6.72
C GLN A 25 0.42 1.21 7.42
N PHE A 26 1.65 1.47 6.99
CA PHE A 26 2.82 0.77 7.51
C PHE A 26 4.07 1.63 7.45
N LEU A 27 5.04 1.25 8.25
CA LEU A 27 6.39 1.78 8.27
C LEU A 27 7.35 0.73 7.69
N MET A 28 8.23 1.17 6.80
CA MET A 28 9.35 0.37 6.32
C MET A 28 10.65 0.97 6.83
N SER A 29 11.45 0.16 7.53
CA SER A 29 12.76 0.56 8.08
C SER A 29 13.88 -0.29 7.50
N PHE A 30 15.08 0.28 7.42
CA PHE A 30 16.24 -0.34 6.82
C PHE A 30 17.47 -0.22 7.73
N PRO A 31 18.41 -1.18 7.64
CA PRO A 31 19.75 -1.00 8.18
C PRO A 31 20.38 0.32 7.71
N GLN A 32 21.15 0.97 8.58
CA GLN A 32 21.69 2.31 8.31
C GLN A 32 22.59 2.36 7.06
N ASN A 33 23.29 1.25 6.77
CA ASN A 33 24.19 1.09 5.64
C ASN A 33 23.49 0.62 4.34
N THR A 34 22.18 0.43 4.34
CA THR A 34 21.43 0.05 3.13
C THR A 34 21.62 1.12 2.05
N ALA A 35 21.96 0.70 0.83
CA ALA A 35 22.15 1.61 -0.29
C ALA A 35 20.86 2.37 -0.62
N ASP A 36 20.98 3.64 -0.97
CA ASP A 36 19.80 4.48 -1.26
C ASP A 36 18.99 3.94 -2.44
N SER A 37 19.63 3.27 -3.41
CA SER A 37 18.95 2.61 -4.52
C SER A 37 17.94 1.56 -4.05
N VAL A 38 18.22 0.83 -2.97
CA VAL A 38 17.32 -0.19 -2.41
C VAL A 38 16.11 0.46 -1.75
N VAL A 39 16.32 1.57 -1.04
CA VAL A 39 15.23 2.35 -0.43
C VAL A 39 14.34 2.96 -1.51
N GLN A 40 14.93 3.48 -2.58
CA GLN A 40 14.19 4.04 -3.71
C GLN A 40 13.43 2.95 -4.49
N GLU A 41 14.01 1.76 -4.65
CA GLU A 41 13.30 0.61 -5.25
C GLU A 41 12.05 0.27 -4.45
N ALA A 42 12.14 0.22 -3.12
CA ALA A 42 10.98 -0.06 -2.26
C ALA A 42 9.88 1.01 -2.41
N LYS A 43 10.25 2.29 -2.44
CA LYS A 43 9.30 3.39 -2.69
C LYS A 43 8.65 3.26 -4.07
N GLN A 44 9.42 2.91 -5.09
CA GLN A 44 8.90 2.76 -6.45
C GLN A 44 7.90 1.61 -6.55
N LYS A 45 8.16 0.46 -5.91
CA LYS A 45 7.19 -0.66 -5.86
C LYS A 45 5.84 -0.23 -5.27
N ILE A 46 5.86 0.62 -4.25
CA ILE A 46 4.64 1.15 -3.61
C ILE A 46 3.90 2.08 -4.58
N ILE A 47 4.62 3.00 -5.24
CA ILE A 47 4.05 3.95 -6.20
C ILE A 47 3.45 3.23 -7.41
N ASP A 48 4.17 2.25 -7.97
CA ASP A 48 3.72 1.44 -9.11
C ASP A 48 2.44 0.66 -8.78
N ALA A 49 2.28 0.26 -7.52
CA ALA A 49 1.09 -0.41 -7.00
C ALA A 49 -0.02 0.57 -6.55
N LYS A 50 0.06 1.84 -6.95
CA LYS A 50 -0.90 2.92 -6.61
C LYS A 50 -0.99 3.25 -5.11
N GLY A 51 0.00 2.83 -4.33
CA GLY A 51 0.21 3.32 -2.98
C GLY A 51 0.90 4.68 -2.97
N PHE A 52 1.12 5.23 -1.78
CA PHE A 52 1.79 6.52 -1.61
C PHE A 52 2.63 6.55 -0.33
N ILE A 53 3.70 7.33 -0.37
CA ILE A 53 4.58 7.59 0.78
C ILE A 53 3.93 8.70 1.61
N THR A 54 3.71 8.45 2.89
CA THR A 54 3.07 9.40 3.80
C THR A 54 4.09 10.25 4.55
N HIS A 55 5.26 9.70 4.83
CA HIS A 55 6.32 10.40 5.54
C HIS A 55 7.69 9.78 5.25
N GLU A 56 8.74 10.61 5.22
CA GLU A 56 10.12 10.15 5.17
C GLU A 56 10.85 10.54 6.46
N TYR A 57 11.52 9.56 7.08
CA TYR A 57 12.21 9.80 8.34
C TYR A 57 13.64 10.30 8.11
N THR A 58 14.08 11.23 8.95
CA THR A 58 15.46 11.71 8.98
C THR A 58 16.30 11.03 10.07
N LEU A 59 15.65 10.53 11.13
CA LEU A 59 16.31 9.87 12.27
C LEU A 59 16.68 8.40 11.97
N ILE A 60 15.90 7.74 11.11
CA ILE A 60 16.12 6.35 10.69
C ILE A 60 16.11 6.30 9.17
N LYS A 61 16.81 5.32 8.59
CA LYS A 61 16.67 5.04 7.16
C LYS A 61 15.35 4.28 6.97
N GLY A 62 14.31 5.00 6.57
CA GLY A 62 12.97 4.43 6.43
C GLY A 62 11.93 5.47 6.05
N PHE A 63 10.71 5.00 5.82
CA PHE A 63 9.57 5.84 5.45
C PHE A 63 8.25 5.16 5.90
N ALA A 64 7.20 5.96 6.03
CA ALA A 64 5.84 5.48 6.20
C ALA A 64 5.09 5.55 4.87
N ALA A 65 4.18 4.61 4.65
CA ALA A 65 3.42 4.50 3.42
C ALA A 65 2.01 3.94 3.65
N SER A 66 1.16 4.13 2.64
CA SER A 66 -0.14 3.49 2.51
C SER A 66 -0.20 2.76 1.17
N ALA A 67 -0.57 1.49 1.19
CA ALA A 67 -0.76 0.69 -0.02
C ALA A 67 -1.78 -0.44 0.21
N GLY A 68 -2.19 -1.11 -0.86
CA GLY A 68 -3.07 -2.29 -0.77
C GLY A 68 -2.46 -3.41 0.07
N GLU A 69 -3.32 -4.22 0.71
CA GLU A 69 -2.91 -5.34 1.56
C GLU A 69 -1.94 -6.31 0.87
N LYS A 70 -2.17 -6.61 -0.41
CA LYS A 70 -1.27 -7.47 -1.19
C LYS A 70 0.13 -6.88 -1.33
N VAL A 71 0.22 -5.56 -1.53
CA VAL A 71 1.50 -4.84 -1.63
C VAL A 71 2.24 -4.90 -0.29
N TYR A 72 1.54 -4.73 0.82
CA TYR A 72 2.09 -4.85 2.16
C TYR A 72 2.67 -6.26 2.42
N GLU A 73 1.96 -7.32 2.02
CA GLU A 73 2.44 -8.71 2.11
C GLU A 73 3.66 -8.96 1.22
N ASP A 74 3.61 -8.51 -0.05
CA ASP A 74 4.71 -8.67 -0.99
C ASP A 74 5.97 -7.94 -0.50
N LEU A 75 5.81 -6.77 0.12
CA LEU A 75 6.92 -6.02 0.72
C LEU A 75 7.51 -6.71 1.95
N GLN A 76 6.70 -7.39 2.78
CA GLN A 76 7.22 -8.20 3.88
C GLN A 76 8.11 -9.33 3.36
N VAL A 77 7.69 -10.00 2.29
CA VAL A 77 8.49 -11.06 1.65
C VAL A 77 9.77 -10.47 1.05
N TRP A 78 9.67 -9.35 0.33
CA TRP A 78 10.83 -8.66 -0.23
C TRP A 78 11.82 -8.23 0.84
N ALA A 79 11.32 -7.72 1.98
CA ALA A 79 12.12 -7.24 3.10
C ALA A 79 13.02 -8.30 3.74
N GLN A 80 12.58 -9.58 3.73
CA GLN A 80 13.40 -10.71 4.20
C GLN A 80 14.73 -10.83 3.45
N SER A 81 14.77 -10.42 2.18
CA SER A 81 15.98 -10.48 1.36
C SER A 81 16.88 -9.25 1.51
N SER A 82 16.33 -8.09 1.90
CA SER A 82 17.05 -6.81 2.01
C SER A 82 17.44 -6.43 3.44
N GLY A 83 17.01 -7.22 4.44
CA GLY A 83 17.20 -6.92 5.86
C GLY A 83 16.35 -5.76 6.37
N ALA A 84 15.36 -5.32 5.57
CA ALA A 84 14.39 -4.31 5.97
C ALA A 84 13.35 -4.90 6.95
N SER A 85 12.69 -4.04 7.72
CA SER A 85 11.47 -4.39 8.46
C SER A 85 10.27 -3.67 7.85
N VAL A 86 9.12 -4.33 7.89
CA VAL A 86 7.82 -3.77 7.49
C VAL A 86 6.85 -3.99 8.64
N GLU A 87 6.31 -2.91 9.18
CA GLU A 87 5.50 -2.92 10.39
C GLU A 87 4.19 -2.16 10.15
N GLU A 88 3.05 -2.81 10.37
CA GLU A 88 1.74 -2.17 10.30
C GLU A 88 1.61 -1.08 11.38
N ASP A 89 1.13 0.08 10.98
CA ASP A 89 0.90 1.21 11.87
C ASP A 89 -0.27 0.91 12.83
N LYS A 90 -0.11 1.27 14.10
CA LYS A 90 -1.05 0.95 15.18
C LYS A 90 -1.27 2.12 16.10
N VAL A 91 -2.50 2.24 16.58
CA VAL A 91 -2.88 3.26 17.57
C VAL A 91 -2.23 2.93 18.92
N ALA A 92 -1.42 3.85 19.43
CA ALA A 92 -0.91 3.79 20.80
C ALA A 92 -1.96 4.29 21.80
N THR A 93 -2.18 3.55 22.89
CA THR A 93 -3.10 3.93 23.97
C THR A 93 -2.36 4.13 25.28
N ILE A 94 -2.78 5.13 26.07
CA ILE A 94 -2.23 5.40 27.39
C ILE A 94 -3.15 4.75 28.43
N ASN A 95 -2.65 3.74 29.14
CA ASN A 95 -3.34 3.17 30.30
C ASN A 95 -2.99 4.00 31.53
N LYS A 96 -3.92 4.85 32.00
CA LYS A 96 -3.77 5.56 33.28
C LYS A 96 -4.05 4.58 34.41
N GLY A 97 -3.04 3.83 34.82
CA GLY A 97 -3.06 3.06 36.06
C GLY A 97 -2.83 3.99 37.25
N TYR A 98 -3.93 4.44 37.86
CA TYR A 98 -3.93 5.02 39.21
C TYR A 98 -4.83 4.17 40.10
#